data_AF-A0A3D4HLR7-F1
#
_entry.id   AF-A0A3D4HLR7-F1
#
_cell.length_a   1.000
_cell.length_b   1.000
_cell.length_c   1.000
_cell.angle_alpha   90.00
_cell.angle_beta   90.00
_cell.angle_gamma   90.00
#
_symmetry.space_group_name_H-M   'P 1'
#
loop_
_entity.id
_entity.type
_entity.pdbx_description
1 polymer ?
#
loop_
_entity_poly.entity_id
_entity_poly.type
_entity_poly.pdbx_seq_one_letter_code
_entity_poly.pdbx_strand_id
1 'polypeptide(L)'
;MKGGEKRMEDKKRTATVRPSRTGSVIGIIAAVLFLVFGVTFFSVVLSENTSEGGLRVLIAMFGLIWVTMCIVGIIYHTRNFRSWSGSPNDPAATSLGVFEYELAPDKENSADFEAKLRKLDGLKKDSLITEEEYKEKRREIMDEKW
;
A
#
# COMPACT_ATOMS: atom_id res chain seq x y z
N MET A 1 23.88 -41.83 -3.50
CA MET A 1 22.71 -40.98 -3.81
C MET A 1 22.84 -39.71 -3.00
N LYS A 2 23.17 -38.57 -3.65
CA LYS A 2 23.34 -37.28 -2.99
C LYS A 2 21.97 -36.70 -2.66
N GLY A 3 21.73 -36.43 -1.38
CA GLY A 3 20.53 -35.76 -0.88
C GLY A 3 20.42 -34.36 -1.50
N GLY A 4 19.28 -34.10 -2.14
CA GLY A 4 18.96 -32.81 -2.72
C GLY A 4 18.78 -31.77 -1.64
N GLU A 5 19.80 -30.93 -1.49
CA GLU A 5 19.77 -29.68 -0.75
C GLU A 5 18.71 -28.79 -1.42
N LYS A 6 17.50 -28.76 -0.84
CA LYS A 6 16.47 -27.79 -1.23
C LYS A 6 16.97 -26.42 -0.81
N ARG A 7 17.65 -25.74 -1.73
CA ARG A 7 17.97 -24.32 -1.67
C ARG A 7 16.66 -23.58 -1.37
N MET A 8 16.51 -23.15 -0.12
CA MET A 8 15.46 -22.22 0.29
C MET A 8 15.74 -20.95 -0.49
N GLU A 9 15.06 -20.75 -1.62
CA GLU A 9 15.03 -19.45 -2.28
C GLU A 9 14.46 -18.48 -1.25
N ASP A 10 15.29 -17.56 -0.78
CA ASP A 10 14.85 -16.38 -0.05
C ASP A 10 13.72 -15.75 -0.85
N LYS A 11 12.49 -15.96 -0.38
CA LYS A 11 11.29 -15.46 -1.03
C LYS A 11 11.27 -13.96 -0.80
N LYS A 12 12.00 -13.24 -1.66
CA LYS A 12 12.13 -11.78 -1.66
C LYS A 12 10.73 -11.17 -1.69
N ARG A 13 10.25 -10.68 -0.55
CA ARG A 13 8.90 -10.12 -0.42
C ARG A 13 8.95 -8.67 -0.89
N THR A 14 8.26 -8.36 -1.96
CA THR A 14 8.16 -6.99 -2.49
C THR A 14 6.96 -6.31 -1.85
N ALA A 15 7.19 -5.26 -1.07
CA ALA A 15 6.12 -4.40 -0.57
C ALA A 15 5.84 -3.32 -1.62
N THR A 16 4.63 -3.29 -2.16
CA THR A 16 4.15 -2.22 -3.04
C THR A 16 3.23 -1.31 -2.26
N VAL A 17 3.54 0.00 -2.21
CA VAL A 17 2.66 0.97 -1.59
C VAL A 17 1.54 1.30 -2.59
N ARG A 18 0.33 0.80 -2.28
CA ARG A 18 -0.86 1.08 -3.09
C ARG A 18 -1.42 2.46 -2.76
N PRO A 19 -1.73 3.31 -3.77
CA PRO A 19 -2.38 4.59 -3.51
C PRO A 19 -3.79 4.38 -2.94
N SER A 20 -4.25 5.30 -2.08
CA SER A 20 -5.51 5.12 -1.35
C SER A 20 -6.74 5.13 -2.27
N ARG A 21 -7.66 4.17 -2.04
CA ARG A 21 -8.92 4.08 -2.79
C ARG A 21 -9.77 5.33 -2.62
N THR A 22 -9.90 5.81 -1.38
CA THR A 22 -10.66 7.02 -1.05
C THR A 22 -10.06 8.25 -1.73
N GLY A 23 -8.72 8.38 -1.74
CA GLY A 23 -8.04 9.48 -2.42
C GLY A 23 -8.32 9.49 -3.92
N SER A 24 -8.47 8.32 -4.54
CA SER A 24 -8.80 8.22 -5.97
C SER A 24 -10.22 8.63 -6.29
N VAL A 25 -11.19 8.25 -5.46
CA VAL A 25 -12.60 8.68 -5.63
C VAL A 25 -12.71 10.20 -5.49
N ILE A 26 -12.09 10.77 -4.45
CA ILE A 26 -12.06 12.21 -4.23
C ILE A 26 -11.37 12.92 -5.41
N GLY A 27 -10.25 12.37 -5.89
CA GLY A 27 -9.53 12.92 -7.04
C GLY A 27 -10.35 12.92 -8.32
N ILE A 28 -11.12 11.86 -8.61
CA ILE A 28 -12.04 11.82 -9.77
C ILE A 28 -13.11 12.89 -9.63
N ILE A 29 -13.79 12.96 -8.48
CA ILE A 29 -14.87 13.93 -8.25
C ILE A 29 -14.35 15.35 -8.41
N ALA A 30 -13.21 15.66 -7.78
CA ALA A 30 -12.57 16.97 -7.87
C ALA A 30 -12.19 17.32 -9.32
N ALA A 31 -11.55 16.40 -10.05
CA ALA A 31 -11.14 16.63 -11.43
C ALA A 31 -12.33 16.83 -12.38
N VAL A 32 -13.43 16.10 -12.19
CA VAL A 32 -14.66 16.28 -12.97
C VAL A 32 -15.29 17.64 -12.68
N LEU A 33 -15.39 18.05 -11.41
CA LEU A 33 -15.92 19.37 -11.04
C LEU A 33 -15.05 20.50 -11.62
N PHE A 34 -13.72 20.37 -11.52
CA PHE A 34 -12.76 21.32 -12.08
C PHE A 34 -12.81 21.39 -13.60
N LEU A 35 -13.07 20.27 -14.27
CA LEU A 35 -13.23 20.23 -15.72
C LEU A 35 -14.49 20.98 -16.15
N VAL A 36 -15.63 20.68 -15.53
CA VAL A 36 -16.92 21.36 -15.83
C VAL A 36 -16.79 22.85 -15.56
N PHE A 37 -16.30 23.22 -14.36
CA PHE A 37 -16.06 24.62 -14.01
C PHE A 37 -15.12 25.30 -14.99
N GLY A 38 -13.96 24.69 -15.29
CA GLY A 38 -12.95 25.25 -16.17
C GLY A 38 -13.50 25.49 -17.58
N VAL A 39 -14.18 24.50 -18.17
CA VAL A 39 -14.77 24.63 -19.51
C VAL A 39 -15.80 25.77 -19.54
N THR A 40 -16.69 25.86 -18.55
CA THR A 40 -17.67 26.94 -18.47
C THR A 40 -16.98 28.30 -18.29
N PHE A 41 -16.02 28.40 -17.37
CA PHE A 41 -15.27 29.62 -17.09
C PHE A 41 -14.51 30.12 -18.33
N PHE A 42 -13.73 29.26 -18.99
CA PHE A 42 -12.98 29.65 -20.20
C PHE A 42 -13.91 29.98 -21.36
N SER A 43 -15.06 29.31 -21.49
CA SER A 43 -16.05 29.66 -22.52
C SER A 43 -16.59 31.08 -22.33
N VAL A 44 -16.90 31.46 -21.09
CA VAL A 44 -17.36 32.81 -20.75
C VAL A 44 -16.24 33.82 -21.00
N VAL A 45 -15.05 33.59 -20.45
CA VAL A 45 -13.91 34.52 -20.56
C VAL A 45 -13.47 34.71 -22.02
N LEU A 46 -13.44 33.65 -22.83
CA LEU A 46 -13.08 33.76 -24.25
C LEU A 46 -14.18 34.38 -25.11
N SER A 47 -15.44 34.33 -24.65
CA SER A 47 -16.55 35.03 -25.31
C SER A 47 -16.53 36.54 -25.05
N GLU A 48 -15.86 37.01 -24.00
CA GLU A 48 -15.73 38.44 -23.73
C GLU A 48 -14.74 39.10 -24.70
N ASN A 49 -15.23 40.07 -25.47
CA ASN A 49 -14.42 40.75 -26.49
C ASN A 49 -13.60 41.94 -25.96
N THR A 50 -13.42 42.04 -24.64
CA THR A 50 -12.81 43.19 -23.96
C THR A 50 -11.29 43.07 -23.82
N SER A 51 -10.73 41.88 -23.99
CA SER A 51 -9.32 41.58 -23.79
C SER A 51 -8.47 41.81 -25.04
N GLU A 52 -7.23 42.30 -24.84
CA GLU A 52 -6.21 42.42 -25.88
C GLU A 52 -5.91 41.07 -26.56
N GLY A 53 -5.60 41.08 -27.85
CA GLY A 53 -5.40 39.85 -28.64
C GLY A 53 -4.33 38.91 -28.06
N GLY A 54 -3.22 39.45 -27.57
CA GLY A 54 -2.16 38.66 -26.92
C GLY A 54 -2.64 37.97 -25.63
N LEU A 55 -3.42 38.68 -24.81
CA LEU A 55 -3.98 38.14 -23.58
C LEU A 55 -4.97 37.00 -23.86
N ARG A 56 -5.79 37.11 -24.92
CA ARG A 56 -6.70 36.03 -25.33
C ARG A 56 -5.98 34.74 -25.69
N VAL A 57 -4.87 34.84 -26.40
CA VAL A 57 -4.06 33.67 -26.77
C VAL A 57 -3.51 32.98 -25.52
N LEU A 58 -3.00 33.75 -24.55
CA LEU A 58 -2.53 33.20 -23.28
C LEU A 58 -3.65 32.52 -22.49
N ILE A 59 -4.83 33.13 -22.41
CA ILE A 59 -6.02 32.55 -21.75
C ILE A 59 -6.42 31.23 -22.42
N ALA A 60 -6.45 31.20 -23.76
CA ALA A 60 -6.80 30.00 -24.52
C ALA A 60 -5.77 28.86 -24.30
N MET A 61 -4.47 29.18 -24.32
CA MET A 61 -3.42 28.20 -24.03
C MET A 61 -3.52 27.66 -22.60
N PHE A 62 -3.73 28.53 -21.63
CA PHE A 62 -3.91 28.13 -20.23
C PHE A 62 -5.15 27.23 -20.07
N GLY A 63 -6.27 27.59 -20.69
CA GLY A 63 -7.48 26.76 -20.70
C GLY A 63 -7.26 25.38 -21.31
N LEU A 64 -6.47 25.29 -22.40
CA LEU A 64 -6.11 24.02 -23.02
C LEU A 64 -5.24 23.15 -22.09
N ILE A 65 -4.24 23.74 -21.44
CA ILE A 65 -3.40 23.03 -20.46
C ILE A 65 -4.26 22.54 -19.28
N TRP A 66 -5.14 23.40 -18.77
CA TRP A 66 -6.05 23.08 -17.66
C TRP A 66 -6.96 21.89 -17.98
N VAL A 67 -7.65 21.93 -19.12
CA VAL A 67 -8.53 20.84 -19.58
C VAL A 67 -7.75 19.54 -19.75
N THR A 68 -6.56 19.62 -20.35
CA THR A 68 -5.67 18.47 -20.51
C THR A 68 -5.29 17.86 -19.16
N MET A 69 -4.90 18.69 -18.17
CA MET A 69 -4.56 18.23 -16.82
C MET A 69 -5.76 17.57 -16.12
N CYS A 70 -6.97 18.11 -16.27
CA CYS A 70 -8.16 17.48 -15.70
C CYS A 70 -8.43 16.11 -16.33
N ILE A 71 -8.32 15.98 -17.65
CA ILE A 71 -8.50 14.71 -18.36
C ILE A 71 -7.46 13.68 -17.90
N VAL A 72 -6.19 14.07 -17.84
CA VAL A 72 -5.10 13.21 -17.36
C VAL A 72 -5.33 12.78 -15.90
N GLY A 73 -5.77 13.70 -15.04
CA GLY A 73 -6.12 13.41 -13.65
C GLY A 73 -7.26 12.40 -13.52
N ILE A 74 -8.33 12.57 -14.31
CA ILE A 74 -9.45 11.61 -14.35
C ILE A 74 -8.95 10.23 -14.77
N ILE A 75 -8.16 10.14 -15.84
CA ILE A 75 -7.60 8.87 -16.34
C ILE A 75 -6.74 8.23 -15.25
N TYR A 76 -5.83 8.98 -14.64
CA TYR A 76 -4.94 8.50 -13.58
C TYR A 76 -5.74 7.93 -12.41
N HIS A 77 -6.67 8.70 -11.84
CA HIS A 77 -7.43 8.25 -10.69
C HIS A 77 -8.41 7.12 -11.04
N THR A 78 -8.95 7.09 -12.26
CA THR A 78 -9.79 6.00 -12.73
C THR A 78 -9.00 4.70 -12.86
N ARG A 79 -7.78 4.75 -13.43
CA ARG A 79 -6.88 3.59 -13.49
C ARG A 79 -6.49 3.11 -12.09
N ASN A 80 -6.21 4.03 -11.17
CA ASN A 80 -5.91 3.68 -9.78
C ASN A 80 -7.13 3.11 -9.04
N PHE A 81 -8.33 3.62 -9.28
CA PHE A 81 -9.55 3.10 -8.65
C PHE A 81 -9.88 1.69 -9.17
N ARG A 82 -9.75 1.47 -10.49
CA ARG A 82 -10.00 0.17 -11.11
C ARG A 82 -8.98 -0.90 -10.70
N SER A 83 -7.73 -0.52 -10.49
CA SER A 83 -6.71 -1.47 -10.01
C SER A 83 -7.00 -1.99 -8.59
N TRP A 84 -7.86 -1.31 -7.82
CA TRP A 84 -8.37 -1.82 -6.54
C TRP A 84 -9.40 -2.95 -6.69
N SER A 85 -10.02 -3.12 -7.86
CA SER A 85 -10.99 -4.18 -8.12
C SER A 85 -10.36 -5.51 -8.57
N GLY A 86 -9.04 -5.52 -8.84
CA GLY A 86 -8.27 -6.72 -9.18
C GLY A 86 -7.83 -7.54 -7.96
N SER A 87 -7.36 -8.77 -8.21
CA SER A 87 -6.87 -9.72 -7.21
C SER A 87 -5.94 -9.05 -6.17
N PRO A 88 -6.01 -9.43 -4.86
CA PRO A 88 -5.14 -8.89 -3.82
C PRO A 88 -3.64 -8.93 -4.13
N ASN A 89 -3.22 -9.77 -5.07
CA ASN A 89 -1.82 -9.95 -5.47
C ASN A 89 -1.38 -9.12 -6.70
N ASP A 90 -2.27 -8.37 -7.34
CA ASP A 90 -1.93 -7.57 -8.53
C ASP A 90 -1.47 -6.17 -8.09
N PRO A 91 -0.21 -5.76 -8.30
CA PRO A 91 0.23 -4.41 -7.94
C PRO A 91 -0.67 -3.39 -8.65
N ALA A 92 -1.17 -2.41 -7.91
CA ALA A 92 -1.96 -1.34 -8.50
C ALA A 92 -1.18 -0.75 -9.68
N ALA A 93 -1.84 -0.48 -10.82
CA ALA A 93 -1.18 0.06 -12.02
C ALA A 93 -0.40 1.39 -11.79
N THR A 94 -0.55 1.96 -10.61
CA THR A 94 0.03 3.22 -10.11
C THR A 94 0.75 3.05 -8.78
N SER A 95 1.09 1.82 -8.37
CA SER A 95 1.88 1.56 -7.16
C SER A 95 3.26 2.20 -7.28
N LEU A 96 3.64 2.97 -6.25
CA LEU A 96 4.92 3.66 -6.18
C LEU A 96 5.87 2.83 -5.32
N GLY A 97 6.99 2.42 -5.91
CA GLY A 97 8.09 1.75 -5.22
C GLY A 97 7.80 0.28 -4.87
N VAL A 98 8.58 -0.62 -5.46
CA VAL A 98 8.86 -1.92 -4.86
C VAL A 98 9.95 -1.67 -3.82
N PHE A 99 9.57 -1.63 -2.55
CA PHE A 99 10.58 -1.66 -1.49
C PHE A 99 11.04 -3.11 -1.36
N GLU A 100 12.28 -3.37 -1.81
CA GLU A 100 12.98 -4.59 -1.49
C GLU A 100 13.46 -4.46 -0.04
N TYR A 101 12.90 -5.27 0.85
CA TYR A 101 13.44 -5.42 2.19
C TYR A 101 13.93 -6.86 2.33
N GLU A 102 15.20 -7.01 2.70
CA GLU A 102 15.70 -8.28 3.24
C GLU A 102 15.02 -8.48 4.60
N LEU A 103 14.19 -9.52 4.74
CA LEU A 103 13.93 -10.03 6.08
C LEU A 103 15.29 -10.51 6.61
N ALA A 104 15.74 -9.93 7.71
CA ALA A 104 16.69 -10.64 8.56
C ALA A 104 16.10 -12.03 8.85
N PRO A 105 16.89 -13.12 8.75
CA PRO A 105 16.39 -14.47 8.93
C PRO A 105 15.59 -14.55 10.24
N ASP A 106 14.38 -15.08 10.16
CA ASP A 106 13.34 -15.09 11.20
C ASP A 106 13.91 -15.30 12.61
N LYS A 107 14.24 -14.20 13.31
CA LYS A 107 14.48 -14.19 14.77
C LYS A 107 13.17 -14.33 15.56
N GLU A 108 12.03 -14.32 14.87
CA GLU A 108 10.69 -14.50 15.46
C GLU A 108 10.61 -15.83 16.24
N ASN A 109 11.08 -16.93 15.67
CA ASN A 109 11.03 -18.24 16.34
C ASN A 109 11.92 -18.34 17.59
N SER A 110 12.99 -17.54 17.69
CA SER A 110 13.80 -17.48 18.92
C SER A 110 13.20 -16.61 20.00
N ALA A 111 12.65 -15.45 19.64
CA ALA A 111 12.03 -14.54 20.58
C ALA A 111 10.74 -15.13 21.14
N ASP A 112 9.94 -15.81 20.32
CA ASP A 112 8.70 -16.46 20.75
C ASP A 112 8.96 -17.66 21.67
N PHE A 113 10.03 -18.42 21.44
CA PHE A 113 10.43 -19.51 22.32
C PHE A 113 10.83 -19.01 23.72
N GLU A 114 11.69 -17.99 23.79
CA GLU A 114 12.09 -17.38 25.06
C GLU A 114 10.89 -16.75 25.78
N ALA A 115 10.00 -16.08 25.02
CA ALA A 115 8.78 -15.50 25.56
C ALA A 115 7.81 -16.57 26.11
N LYS A 116 7.67 -17.72 25.43
CA LYS A 116 6.84 -18.86 25.90
C LYS A 116 7.40 -19.44 27.21
N LEU A 117 8.71 -19.65 27.31
CA LEU A 117 9.35 -20.15 28.54
C LEU A 117 9.18 -19.18 29.71
N ARG A 118 9.39 -17.88 29.49
CA ARG A 118 9.22 -16.86 30.53
C ARG A 118 7.78 -16.76 31.03
N LYS A 119 6.79 -16.93 30.15
CA LYS A 119 5.37 -16.99 30.53
C LYS A 119 5.07 -18.23 31.37
N LEU A 120 5.62 -19.40 31.01
CA LEU A 120 5.45 -20.64 31.75
C LEU A 120 6.02 -20.55 33.18
N ASP A 121 7.19 -19.92 33.34
CA ASP A 121 7.80 -19.66 34.66
C ASP A 121 6.94 -18.72 35.52
N GLY A 122 6.29 -17.74 34.90
CA GLY A 122 5.32 -16.86 35.58
C GLY A 122 4.13 -17.63 36.14
N LEU A 123 3.52 -18.49 35.32
CA LEU A 123 2.37 -19.32 35.74
C LEU A 123 2.70 -20.27 36.90
N LYS A 124 3.92 -20.84 36.91
CA LYS A 124 4.40 -21.65 38.03
C LYS A 124 4.58 -20.81 39.30
N LYS A 125 5.19 -19.63 39.18
CA LYS A 125 5.43 -18.73 40.33
C LYS A 125 4.13 -18.25 40.95
N ASP A 126 3.11 -18.03 40.13
CA ASP A 126 1.77 -17.62 40.56
C ASP A 126 0.93 -18.82 41.08
N SER A 127 1.52 -20.03 41.17
CA SER A 127 0.86 -21.28 41.59
C SER A 127 -0.41 -21.62 40.78
N LEU A 128 -0.50 -21.13 39.54
CA LEU A 128 -1.62 -21.37 38.63
C LEU A 128 -1.52 -22.72 37.90
N ILE A 129 -0.33 -23.33 37.90
CA ILE A 129 -0.06 -24.65 37.35
C ILE A 129 0.70 -25.49 38.37
N THR A 130 0.49 -26.80 38.32
CA THR A 130 1.20 -27.75 39.17
C THR A 130 2.62 -28.03 38.65
N GLU A 131 3.49 -28.56 39.50
CA GLU A 131 4.87 -28.89 39.14
C GLU A 131 4.95 -29.95 38.03
N GLU A 132 3.94 -30.83 37.94
CA GLU A 132 3.85 -31.86 36.91
C GLU A 132 3.48 -31.24 35.55
N GLU A 133 2.47 -30.36 35.51
CA GLU A 133 2.06 -29.65 34.30
C GLU A 133 3.16 -28.72 33.76
N TYR A 134 3.91 -28.07 34.66
CA TYR A 134 5.07 -27.26 34.28
C TYR A 134 6.14 -28.11 33.56
N LYS A 135 6.47 -29.28 34.09
CA LYS A 135 7.49 -30.17 33.51
C LYS A 135 7.08 -30.72 32.15
N GLU A 136 5.81 -31.10 32.01
CA GLU A 136 5.27 -31.60 30.76
C GLU A 136 5.29 -30.52 29.67
N LYS A 137 4.81 -29.31 29.97
CA LYS A 137 4.80 -28.20 29.01
C LYS A 137 6.18 -27.66 28.67
N ARG A 138 7.11 -27.66 29.63
CA ARG A 138 8.50 -27.31 29.37
C ARG A 138 9.16 -28.31 28.43
N ARG A 139 8.88 -29.61 28.58
CA ARG A 139 9.40 -30.65 27.67
C ARG A 139 8.84 -30.46 26.26
N GLU A 140 7.54 -30.24 26.12
CA GLU A 140 6.88 -30.00 24.83
C GLU A 140 7.48 -28.78 24.11
N ILE A 141 7.67 -27.65 24.80
CA ILE A 141 8.29 -26.44 24.23
C ILE A 141 9.75 -26.69 23.81
N MET A 142 10.49 -27.49 24.58
CA MET A 142 11.89 -27.84 24.25
C MET A 142 12.00 -28.81 23.06
N ASP A 143 11.01 -29.68 22.87
CA ASP A 143 10.96 -30.67 21.77
C ASP A 143 10.51 -30.03 20.44
N GLU A 144 9.69 -28.97 20.49
CA GLU A 144 9.30 -28.18 19.29
C GLU A 144 10.47 -27.52 18.54
N LYS A 145 11.67 -27.44 19.14
CA LYS A 145 12.78 -26.63 18.62
C LYS A 145 14.14 -27.35 18.52
N TRP A 146 14.18 -28.68 18.66
CA TRP A 146 15.36 -29.47 18.27
C TRP A 146 15.13 -30.21 16.96
#